data_AF-A6FAL4-F1
#
_entry.id   AF-A6FAL4-F1
#
_cell.length_a   1.000
_cell.length_b   1.000
_cell.length_c   1.000
_cell.angle_alpha   90.00
_cell.angle_beta   90.00
_cell.angle_gamma   90.00
#
_symmetry.space_group_name_H-M   'P 1'
#
loop_
_entity.id
_entity.type
_entity.pdbx_description
1 polymer ?
#
loop_
_entity_poly.entity_id
_entity_poly.type
_entity_poly.pdbx_seq_one_letter_code
_entity_poly.pdbx_strand_id
1 'polypeptide(L)'
;MANGMINIMFILFLIYPLNSFSKQQVGIFLGSPMSGFQYQQDNLRFSLGIKDFGFAVDQTFSVAALLKKPKLAPLYVFLGGQIVDHHKHKIAVRSGIGFQQPFEQVIFYGELGPSLYVLEDVDIKLEASLGIKIDF
;
A
#
# COMPACT_ATOMS: atom_id res chain seq x y z
N MET A 1 -22.29 -19.77 -28.88
CA MET A 1 -20.85 -19.44 -28.79
C MET A 1 -20.71 -18.14 -28.02
N ALA A 2 -20.24 -18.20 -26.77
CA ALA A 2 -19.63 -17.12 -25.95
C ALA A 2 -19.77 -17.41 -24.43
N ASN A 3 -19.41 -18.61 -23.96
CA ASN A 3 -19.47 -18.98 -22.52
C ASN A 3 -18.10 -19.45 -21.96
N GLY A 4 -16.98 -19.01 -22.55
CA GLY A 4 -15.65 -19.52 -22.20
C GLY A 4 -14.71 -18.55 -21.49
N MET A 5 -14.93 -17.24 -21.54
CA MET A 5 -13.90 -16.25 -21.18
C MET A 5 -13.97 -15.75 -19.73
N ILE A 6 -15.13 -15.85 -19.06
CA ILE A 6 -15.31 -15.31 -17.71
C ILE A 6 -14.70 -16.23 -16.63
N ASN A 7 -14.60 -17.54 -16.89
CA ASN A 7 -14.07 -18.48 -15.91
C ASN A 7 -12.53 -18.49 -15.81
N ILE A 8 -11.80 -18.01 -16.81
CA ILE A 8 -10.33 -18.09 -16.83
C ILE A 8 -9.70 -16.99 -15.95
N MET A 9 -10.34 -15.83 -15.81
CA MET A 9 -9.84 -14.74 -14.95
C MET A 9 -9.90 -15.07 -13.46
N PHE A 10 -10.76 -16.00 -13.02
CA PHE A 10 -10.83 -16.42 -11.61
C PHE A 10 -9.82 -17.53 -11.26
N ILE A 11 -9.37 -18.30 -12.25
CA ILE A 11 -8.44 -19.43 -12.04
C ILE A 11 -7.00 -18.96 -11.86
N LEU A 12 -6.61 -17.80 -12.39
CA LEU A 12 -5.25 -17.27 -12.21
C LEU A 12 -4.93 -16.79 -10.77
N PHE A 13 -5.94 -16.63 -9.91
CA PHE A 13 -5.74 -16.22 -8.51
C PHE A 13 -5.38 -17.38 -7.57
N LEU A 14 -5.51 -18.63 -8.03
CA LEU A 14 -5.42 -19.84 -7.18
C LEU A 14 -4.04 -20.52 -7.17
N ILE A 15 -3.03 -19.98 -7.86
CA ILE A 15 -1.68 -20.59 -7.97
C ILE A 15 -0.63 -19.81 -7.15
N TYR A 16 -1.02 -19.21 -6.02
CA TYR A 16 -0.03 -18.67 -5.09
C TYR A 16 0.52 -19.81 -4.21
N PRO A 17 1.84 -20.08 -4.26
CA PRO A 17 2.44 -21.02 -3.32
C PRO A 17 2.34 -20.44 -1.90
N LEU A 18 1.52 -21.07 -1.05
CA LEU A 18 1.31 -20.77 0.37
C LEU A 18 2.47 -21.24 1.25
N ASN A 19 3.72 -20.96 0.88
CA ASN A 19 4.87 -21.31 1.72
C ASN A 19 5.95 -20.23 1.63
N SER A 20 5.79 -19.20 2.46
CA SER A 20 6.89 -18.36 2.92
C SER A 20 6.62 -18.02 4.38
N PHE A 21 7.66 -18.01 5.21
CA PHE A 21 7.59 -17.23 6.45
C PHE A 21 7.20 -15.82 6.03
N SER A 22 6.00 -15.42 6.43
CA SER A 22 5.39 -14.19 5.97
C SER A 22 6.04 -13.06 6.72
N LYS A 23 6.63 -12.10 6.01
CA LYS A 23 7.34 -10.97 6.63
C LYS A 23 6.33 -10.08 7.34
N GLN A 24 6.39 -9.98 8.66
CA GLN A 24 5.42 -9.19 9.43
C GLN A 24 6.06 -7.90 9.94
N GLN A 25 5.35 -6.79 9.74
CA GLN A 25 5.79 -5.49 10.22
C GLN A 25 4.63 -4.75 10.88
N VAL A 26 4.92 -4.09 11.99
CA VAL A 26 4.01 -3.10 12.61
C VAL A 26 4.67 -1.74 12.58
N GLY A 27 3.91 -0.66 12.48
CA GLY A 27 4.51 0.67 12.41
C GLY A 27 3.56 1.80 12.69
N ILE A 28 4.15 2.99 12.70
CA ILE A 28 3.46 4.27 12.79
C ILE A 28 3.82 5.12 11.58
N PHE A 29 2.88 6.00 11.19
CA PHE A 29 3.09 6.90 10.07
C PHE A 29 2.43 8.25 10.30
N LEU A 30 3.04 9.28 9.74
CA LEU A 30 2.60 10.67 9.74
C LEU A 30 2.51 11.16 8.30
N GLY A 31 1.40 11.78 7.93
CA GLY A 31 1.18 12.20 6.56
C GLY A 31 -0.25 12.62 6.26
N SER A 32 -0.53 12.72 4.96
CA SER A 32 -1.87 12.94 4.41
C SER A 32 -2.36 11.67 3.69
N PRO A 33 -3.67 11.40 3.72
CA PRO A 33 -4.73 12.18 4.35
C PRO A 33 -4.90 11.81 5.83
N MET A 34 -4.16 10.81 6.31
CA MET A 34 -4.27 10.28 7.66
C MET A 34 -2.89 10.04 8.26
N SER A 35 -2.86 9.87 9.57
CA SER A 35 -1.69 9.50 10.36
C SER A 35 -2.14 8.49 11.41
N GLY A 36 -1.34 7.47 11.67
CA GLY A 36 -1.73 6.41 12.60
C GLY A 36 -0.84 5.18 12.55
N PHE A 37 -1.47 4.00 12.63
CA PHE A 37 -0.80 2.71 12.72
C PHE A 37 -0.89 1.91 11.43
N GLN A 38 0.05 1.02 11.23
CA GLN A 38 0.06 0.09 10.11
C GLN A 38 0.44 -1.32 10.56
N TYR A 39 -0.12 -2.29 9.85
CA TYR A 39 0.30 -3.68 9.89
C TYR A 39 0.58 -4.12 8.46
N GLN A 40 1.71 -4.76 8.21
CA GLN A 40 2.08 -5.26 6.90
C GLN A 40 2.44 -6.73 7.02
N GLN A 41 1.88 -7.51 6.11
CA GLN A 41 2.15 -8.91 5.94
C GLN A 41 2.60 -9.14 4.50
N ASP A 42 3.86 -9.52 4.34
CA ASP A 42 4.57 -9.56 3.05
C ASP A 42 4.45 -8.23 2.31
N ASN A 43 3.73 -8.24 1.20
CA ASN A 43 3.54 -7.10 0.32
C ASN A 43 2.21 -6.37 0.57
N LEU A 44 1.33 -6.93 1.41
CA LEU A 44 0.02 -6.37 1.71
C LEU A 44 0.08 -5.57 3.01
N ARG A 45 -0.36 -4.32 2.97
CA ARG A 45 -0.33 -3.39 4.10
C ARG A 45 -1.73 -2.89 4.43
N PHE A 46 -2.05 -2.89 5.71
CA PHE A 46 -3.23 -2.34 6.31
C PHE A 46 -2.85 -1.11 7.14
N SER A 47 -3.56 0.00 6.96
CA SER A 47 -3.30 1.25 7.69
C SER A 47 -4.57 1.73 8.37
N LEU A 48 -4.45 2.20 9.60
CA LEU A 48 -5.52 2.77 10.40
C LEU A 48 -5.14 4.20 10.80
N GLY A 49 -5.92 5.18 10.32
CA GLY A 49 -5.79 6.59 10.65
C GLY A 49 -6.48 6.92 11.97
N ILE A 50 -5.82 7.71 12.82
CA ILE A 50 -6.35 8.15 14.13
C ILE A 50 -6.68 9.64 14.11
N LYS A 51 -5.81 10.48 13.54
CA LYS A 51 -6.01 11.93 13.46
C LYS A 51 -7.23 12.26 12.59
N ASP A 52 -7.24 11.65 11.42
CA ASP A 52 -8.36 11.63 10.50
C ASP A 52 -8.72 10.16 10.36
N PHE A 53 -9.88 9.77 10.91
CA PHE A 53 -10.28 8.37 10.98
C PHE A 53 -10.39 7.80 9.57
N GLY A 54 -9.69 6.70 9.34
CA GLY A 54 -9.64 6.09 8.02
C GLY A 54 -8.98 4.74 8.05
N PHE A 55 -9.16 4.01 6.96
CA PHE A 55 -8.58 2.70 6.73
C PHE A 55 -8.05 2.62 5.31
N ALA A 56 -6.86 2.06 5.13
CA ALA A 56 -6.31 1.80 3.80
C ALA A 56 -5.75 0.38 3.70
N VAL A 57 -5.82 -0.14 2.48
CA VAL A 57 -5.19 -1.41 2.08
C VAL A 57 -4.35 -1.16 0.84
N ASP A 58 -3.06 -1.44 0.93
CA ASP A 58 -2.09 -1.25 -0.14
C ASP A 58 -1.34 -2.54 -0.44
N GLN A 59 -1.15 -2.85 -1.72
CA GLN A 59 -0.16 -3.82 -2.18
C GLN A 59 1.11 -3.07 -2.59
N THR A 60 2.26 -3.54 -2.11
CA THR A 60 3.58 -2.99 -2.41
C THR A 60 4.35 -3.90 -3.37
N PHE A 61 5.19 -3.28 -4.21
CA PHE A 61 5.97 -3.99 -5.22
C PHE A 61 7.40 -3.44 -5.23
N SER A 62 8.38 -4.32 -5.04
CA SER A 62 9.80 -3.94 -5.08
C SER A 62 10.19 -3.45 -6.49
N VAL A 63 10.72 -2.23 -6.58
CA VAL A 63 11.24 -1.70 -7.86
C VAL A 63 12.45 -2.51 -8.32
N ALA A 64 13.29 -2.98 -7.39
CA ALA A 64 14.41 -3.86 -7.71
C ALA A 64 13.95 -5.15 -8.39
N ALA A 65 12.87 -5.76 -7.89
CA ALA A 65 12.30 -6.97 -8.49
C ALA A 65 11.68 -6.68 -9.87
N LEU A 66 10.86 -5.62 -9.97
CA LEU A 66 10.18 -5.24 -11.21
C LEU A 66 11.17 -4.93 -12.35
N LEU A 67 12.23 -4.18 -12.04
CA LEU A 67 13.21 -3.73 -13.04
C LEU A 67 14.46 -4.62 -13.12
N LYS A 68 14.53 -5.70 -12.33
CA LYS A 68 15.70 -6.58 -12.18
C LYS A 68 16.99 -5.80 -11.87
N LYS A 69 16.88 -4.77 -11.03
CA LYS A 69 17.98 -3.87 -10.64
C LYS A 69 18.17 -3.87 -9.12
N PRO A 70 19.13 -4.66 -8.57
CA PRO A 70 19.27 -4.82 -7.11
C PRO A 70 19.63 -3.52 -6.38
N LYS A 71 20.28 -2.57 -7.07
CA LYS A 71 20.60 -1.24 -6.50
C LYS A 71 19.36 -0.40 -6.13
N LEU A 72 18.18 -0.77 -6.64
CA LEU A 72 16.91 -0.10 -6.33
C LEU A 72 16.15 -0.80 -5.20
N ALA A 73 16.80 -1.66 -4.41
CA ALA A 73 16.17 -2.37 -3.30
C ALA A 73 15.46 -1.47 -2.27
N PRO A 74 15.95 -0.24 -1.97
CA PRO A 74 15.23 0.68 -1.11
C PRO A 74 13.91 1.21 -1.70
N LEU A 75 13.69 1.09 -3.01
CA LEU A 75 12.54 1.66 -3.69
C LEU A 75 11.45 0.63 -3.92
N TYR A 76 10.21 1.06 -3.76
CA TYR A 76 9.02 0.30 -4.09
C TYR A 76 7.96 1.21 -4.71
N VAL A 77 6.98 0.59 -5.34
CA VAL A 77 5.73 1.25 -5.72
C VAL A 77 4.59 0.62 -4.95
N PHE A 78 3.51 1.36 -4.75
CA PHE A 78 2.32 0.84 -4.10
C PHE A 78 1.07 1.18 -4.91
N LEU A 79 0.06 0.32 -4.75
CA LEU A 79 -1.28 0.51 -5.30
C LEU A 79 -2.28 -0.01 -4.27
N GLY A 80 -3.33 0.75 -4.01
CA GLY A 80 -4.27 0.42 -2.96
C GLY A 80 -5.54 1.25 -3.01
N GLY A 81 -6.33 1.08 -1.97
CA GLY A 81 -7.54 1.85 -1.74
C GLY A 81 -7.58 2.35 -0.30
N GLN A 82 -8.27 3.46 -0.09
CA GLN A 82 -8.49 4.02 1.22
C GLN A 82 -9.91 4.51 1.40
N ILE A 83 -10.36 4.48 2.65
CA ILE A 83 -11.60 5.08 3.11
C ILE A 83 -11.25 6.06 4.22
N VAL A 84 -11.65 7.33 4.09
CA VAL A 84 -11.29 8.38 5.05
C VAL A 84 -12.54 9.18 5.40
N ASP A 85 -12.80 9.35 6.68
CA ASP A 85 -13.91 10.16 7.18
C ASP A 85 -13.44 11.62 7.35
N HIS A 86 -13.18 12.30 6.22
CA HIS A 86 -12.81 13.71 6.21
C HIS A 86 -13.51 14.45 5.06
N HIS A 87 -14.33 15.46 5.40
CA HIS A 87 -14.97 16.45 4.51
C HIS A 87 -15.20 15.98 3.05
N LYS A 88 -16.26 15.18 2.84
CA LYS A 88 -16.86 14.78 1.54
C LYS A 88 -16.18 13.70 0.70
N HIS A 89 -14.97 13.27 1.03
CA HIS A 89 -14.25 12.30 0.18
C HIS A 89 -14.02 10.98 0.90
N LYS A 90 -14.94 10.02 0.71
CA LYS A 90 -14.96 8.80 1.54
C LYS A 90 -14.17 7.64 0.98
N ILE A 91 -13.93 7.55 -0.32
CA ILE A 91 -13.21 6.43 -0.94
C ILE A 91 -12.24 6.98 -1.98
N ALA A 92 -10.99 6.54 -1.92
CA ALA A 92 -9.96 6.87 -2.89
C ALA A 92 -9.21 5.62 -3.35
N VAL A 93 -8.83 5.60 -4.64
CA VAL A 93 -7.78 4.73 -5.15
C VAL A 93 -6.46 5.48 -5.00
N ARG A 94 -5.45 4.82 -4.45
CA ARG A 94 -4.14 5.41 -4.20
C ARG A 94 -3.04 4.63 -4.87
N SER A 95 -2.03 5.35 -5.33
CA SER A 95 -0.83 4.77 -5.90
C SER A 95 0.35 5.68 -5.63
N GLY A 96 1.56 5.17 -5.73
CA GLY A 96 2.73 6.02 -5.56
C GLY A 96 4.04 5.28 -5.51
N ILE A 97 5.06 6.04 -5.16
CA ILE A 97 6.41 5.55 -4.93
C ILE A 97 6.73 5.63 -3.44
N GLY A 98 7.55 4.69 -2.99
CA GLY A 98 8.07 4.68 -1.64
C GLY A 98 9.57 4.38 -1.61
N PHE A 99 10.19 4.90 -0.57
CA PHE A 99 11.56 4.61 -0.20
C PHE A 99 11.57 4.02 1.21
N GLN A 100 12.34 2.97 1.44
CA GLN A 100 12.55 2.41 2.77
C GLN A 100 14.02 2.08 3.02
N GLN A 101 14.48 2.33 4.24
CA GLN A 101 15.82 2.04 4.69
C GLN A 101 15.76 1.22 6.00
N PRO A 102 16.22 -0.04 5.98
CA PRO A 102 16.31 -0.85 7.18
C PRO A 102 17.55 -0.49 8.02
N PHE A 103 17.37 -0.49 9.34
CA PHE A 103 18.38 -0.39 10.39
C PHE A 103 18.08 -1.48 11.42
N GLU A 104 18.71 -2.63 11.26
CA GLU A 104 18.38 -3.84 12.03
C GLU A 104 16.88 -4.18 11.90
N GLN A 105 16.13 -4.20 13.01
CA GLN A 105 14.70 -4.48 13.07
C GLN A 105 13.83 -3.24 12.75
N VAL A 106 14.42 -2.04 12.72
CA VAL A 106 13.71 -0.78 12.52
C VAL A 106 13.83 -0.35 11.06
N ILE A 107 12.71 -0.01 10.43
CA ILE A 107 12.66 0.45 9.03
C ILE A 107 12.10 1.85 9.00
N PHE A 108 12.88 2.82 8.53
CA PHE A 108 12.37 4.14 8.18
C PHE A 108 11.87 4.11 6.75
N TYR A 109 10.74 4.75 6.49
CA TYR A 109 10.20 4.84 5.15
C TYR A 109 9.51 6.16 4.87
N GLY A 110 9.38 6.49 3.59
CA GLY A 110 8.63 7.63 3.10
C GLY A 110 7.94 7.32 1.79
N GLU A 111 6.76 7.90 1.59
CA GLU A 111 5.91 7.69 0.43
C GLU A 111 5.39 8.99 -0.14
N LEU A 112 5.18 8.98 -1.44
CA LEU A 112 4.59 10.07 -2.19
C LEU A 112 3.76 9.51 -3.33
N GLY A 113 2.53 9.99 -3.49
CA GLY A 113 1.70 9.54 -4.60
C GLY A 113 0.32 10.19 -4.65
N PRO A 114 -0.38 10.09 -5.81
CA PRO A 114 -1.73 10.59 -5.94
C PRO A 114 -2.78 9.66 -5.30
N SER A 115 -3.83 10.28 -4.79
CA SER A 115 -5.09 9.66 -4.39
C SER A 115 -6.23 10.22 -5.23
N LEU A 116 -6.92 9.34 -5.95
CA LEU A 116 -8.10 9.63 -6.77
C LEU A 116 -9.36 9.33 -5.97
N TYR A 117 -10.08 10.37 -5.56
CA TYR A 117 -11.36 10.27 -4.86
C TYR A 117 -12.51 10.19 -5.86
N VAL A 118 -13.50 9.33 -5.62
CA VAL A 118 -14.49 8.94 -6.67
C VAL A 118 -15.97 9.03 -6.28
N LEU A 119 -16.33 9.31 -5.02
CA LEU A 119 -17.72 9.16 -4.55
C LEU A 119 -18.62 10.40 -4.73
N GLU A 120 -18.11 11.61 -4.54
CA GLU A 120 -18.93 12.84 -4.58
C GLU A 120 -18.50 13.72 -5.75
N ASP A 121 -17.21 14.07 -5.81
CA ASP A 121 -16.56 14.73 -6.94
C ASP A 121 -15.25 14.01 -7.22
N VAL A 122 -14.90 13.87 -8.50
CA VAL A 122 -13.61 13.30 -8.90
C VAL A 122 -12.53 14.33 -8.59
N ASP A 123 -11.72 14.03 -7.58
CA ASP A 123 -10.62 14.88 -7.14
C ASP A 123 -9.32 14.07 -7.02
N ILE A 124 -8.21 14.68 -7.41
CA ILE A 124 -6.88 14.08 -7.33
C ILE A 124 -6.05 14.90 -6.36
N LYS A 125 -5.62 14.27 -5.26
CA LYS A 125 -4.74 14.89 -4.28
C LYS A 125 -3.39 14.20 -4.28
N LEU A 126 -2.32 14.99 -4.27
CA LEU A 126 -0.98 14.50 -4.03
C LEU A 126 -0.76 14.35 -2.52
N GLU A 127 -0.43 13.15 -2.08
CA GLU A 127 -0.29 12.79 -0.67
C GLU A 127 1.12 12.31 -0.38
N ALA A 128 1.59 12.61 0.83
CA ALA A 128 2.90 12.18 1.30
C ALA A 128 2.81 11.63 2.72
N SER A 129 3.64 10.64 3.02
CA SER A 129 3.77 10.08 4.36
C SER A 129 5.22 9.74 4.71
N LEU A 130 5.52 9.77 5.99
CA LEU A 130 6.77 9.30 6.58
C LEU A 130 6.42 8.37 7.74
N GLY A 131 7.19 7.32 7.95
CA GLY A 131 6.91 6.40 9.04
C GLY A 131 8.08 5.53 9.45
N ILE A 132 7.83 4.80 10.53
CA ILE A 132 8.75 3.85 11.14
C ILE A 132 8.02 2.52 11.29
N LYS A 133 8.67 1.42 10.91
CA LYS A 133 8.16 0.05 11.03
C LYS A 133 9.15 -0.80 11.83
N ILE A 134 8.64 -1.80 12.54
CA ILE A 134 9.43 -2.83 13.21
C ILE A 134 9.14 -4.15 12.51
N ASP A 135 10.18 -4.86 12.11
CA ASP A 135 10.17 -6.16 11.44
C ASP A 135 10.36 -7.30 12.46
N PHE A 136 9.52 -8.35 12.42
CA PHE A 136 9.57 -9.47 13.37
C PHE A 136 9.12 -10.80 12.77
#